data_AF-A0A645H6G9-F1
#
_entry.id   AF-A0A645H6G9-F1
#
_cell.length_a   1.000
_cell.length_b   1.000
_cell.length_c   1.000
_cell.angle_alpha   90.00
_cell.angle_beta   90.00
_cell.angle_gamma   90.00
#
_symmetry.space_group_name_H-M   'P 1'
#
loop_
_entity.id
_entity.type
_entity.pdbx_description
1 polymer ?
#
loop_
_entity_poly.entity_id
_entity_poly.type
_entity_poly.pdbx_seq_one_letter_code
_entity_poly.pdbx_strand_id
1 'polypeptide(L)'
;MGVFFAHHYMTMPDQVIVLARDHTVYLGNSAPVESRRVIEDVALRATYALLSRRYDVRNERALAFAFTKRGQGQARGYLNDTQEMFENRKVHQEIESATVDFAIVNGQYHALVKGVLLRNGIYFGHPYLHKRDFALAMRLERSKSDTELPFKVAGMRYWEEEQDV
;
A
#
# COMPACT_ATOMS: atom_id res chain seq x y z
N MET A 1 -0.76 29.88 8.73
CA MET A 1 -2.07 29.21 8.88
C MET A 1 -1.85 27.70 8.97
N GLY A 2 -1.39 27.15 10.10
CA GLY A 2 -0.92 25.75 10.11
C GLY A 2 -0.92 25.00 11.44
N VAL A 3 -1.51 25.56 12.49
CA VAL A 3 -1.56 24.91 13.83
C VAL A 3 -3.00 24.70 14.32
N PHE A 4 -3.98 25.39 13.74
CA PHE A 4 -5.39 25.31 14.15
C PHE A 4 -6.17 24.10 13.60
N PHE A 5 -5.61 23.34 12.65
CA PHE A 5 -6.37 22.30 11.94
C PHE A 5 -6.33 20.92 12.61
N ALA A 6 -5.29 20.56 13.37
CA ALA A 6 -5.12 19.18 13.86
C ALA A 6 -6.14 18.76 14.94
N HIS A 7 -6.63 19.70 15.77
CA HIS A 7 -7.56 19.35 16.87
C HIS A 7 -9.03 19.30 16.42
N HIS A 8 -9.48 20.23 15.57
CA HIS A 8 -10.86 20.24 15.03
C HIS A 8 -11.11 19.18 13.95
N TYR A 9 -10.05 18.67 13.33
CA TYR A 9 -10.11 17.63 12.30
C TYR A 9 -10.42 16.23 12.85
N MET A 10 -10.04 15.95 14.10
CA MET A 10 -10.28 14.64 14.74
C MET A 10 -11.73 14.43 15.19
N THR A 11 -12.58 15.46 15.11
CA THR A 11 -14.00 15.41 15.53
C THR A 11 -15.00 15.50 14.38
N MET A 12 -14.55 15.61 13.12
CA MET A 12 -15.45 15.69 11.96
C MET A 12 -15.84 14.29 11.43
N PRO A 13 -17.06 14.08 10.90
CA PRO A 13 -17.53 12.75 10.49
C PRO A 13 -17.11 12.33 9.07
N ASP A 14 -16.72 13.27 8.22
CA ASP A 14 -16.63 13.06 6.77
C ASP A 14 -15.23 13.29 6.19
N GLN A 15 -14.98 12.55 5.10
CA GLN A 15 -13.73 12.49 4.35
C GLN A 15 -13.15 13.89 4.10
N VAL A 16 -11.84 14.00 4.28
CA VAL A 16 -11.12 15.27 4.21
C VAL A 16 -10.12 15.28 3.07
N ILE A 17 -9.91 16.44 2.45
CA ILE A 17 -8.85 16.61 1.46
C ILE A 17 -7.60 17.11 2.18
N VAL A 18 -6.55 16.30 2.18
CA VAL A 18 -5.23 16.65 2.73
C VAL A 18 -4.33 17.11 1.60
N LEU A 19 -3.81 18.33 1.73
CA LEU A 19 -2.77 18.89 0.88
C LEU A 19 -1.42 18.75 1.58
N ALA A 20 -0.59 17.84 1.10
CA ALA A 20 0.78 17.69 1.57
C ALA A 20 1.71 18.74 0.95
N ARG A 21 2.87 18.96 1.59
CA ARG A 21 3.88 19.96 1.16
C ARG A 21 4.54 19.62 -0.18
N ASP A 22 4.47 18.38 -0.62
CA ASP A 22 4.92 17.94 -1.93
C ASP A 22 3.86 18.17 -3.03
N HIS A 23 2.84 18.98 -2.73
CA HIS A 23 1.69 19.25 -3.58
C HIS A 23 0.83 18.02 -3.90
N THR A 24 1.01 16.92 -3.15
CA THR A 24 0.09 15.79 -3.28
C THR A 24 -1.20 16.09 -2.54
N VAL A 25 -2.31 15.81 -3.21
CA VAL A 25 -3.66 15.91 -2.66
C VAL A 25 -4.15 14.50 -2.41
N TYR A 26 -4.60 14.21 -1.20
CA TYR A 26 -5.21 12.91 -0.89
C TYR A 26 -6.45 13.03 -0.02
N LEU A 27 -7.42 12.15 -0.27
CA LEU A 27 -8.58 11.98 0.61
C LEU A 27 -8.14 11.21 1.85
N GLY A 28 -8.29 11.82 3.02
CA GLY A 28 -8.08 11.19 4.32
C GLY A 28 -9.41 10.89 5.02
N ASN A 29 -9.36 10.10 6.09
CA ASN A 29 -10.49 9.88 6.98
C ASN A 29 -10.31 10.74 8.24
N SER A 30 -11.37 11.45 8.63
CA SER A 30 -11.47 12.13 9.92
C SER A 30 -11.81 11.10 11.00
N ALA A 31 -10.78 10.44 11.52
CA ALA A 31 -10.92 9.45 12.57
C ALA A 31 -9.74 9.59 13.54
N PRO A 32 -9.83 9.04 14.77
CA PRO A 32 -8.68 8.96 15.66
C PRO A 32 -7.49 8.34 14.92
N VAL A 33 -6.30 8.90 15.12
CA VAL A 33 -5.08 8.47 14.40
C VAL A 33 -4.88 6.96 14.51
N GLU A 34 -5.08 6.40 15.71
CA GLU A 34 -4.90 4.98 16.01
C GLU A 34 -6.18 4.15 15.77
N SER A 35 -7.14 4.69 15.02
CA SER A 35 -8.36 3.97 14.67
C SER A 35 -8.11 2.93 13.58
N ARG A 36 -8.91 1.86 13.61
CA ARG A 36 -8.93 0.80 12.59
C ARG A 36 -8.98 1.37 11.17
N ARG A 37 -9.87 2.34 10.92
CA ARG A 37 -10.09 2.96 9.60
C ARG A 37 -8.83 3.66 9.03
N VAL A 38 -8.02 4.29 9.88
CA VAL A 38 -6.76 4.94 9.46
C VAL A 38 -5.71 3.89 9.13
N ILE A 39 -5.59 2.84 9.95
CA ILE A 39 -4.65 1.76 9.71
C ILE A 39 -4.99 0.99 8.43
N GLU A 40 -6.28 0.72 8.20
CA GLU A 40 -6.78 0.08 6.98
C GLU A 40 -6.44 0.92 5.74
N ASP A 41 -6.68 2.23 5.77
CA ASP A 41 -6.35 3.13 4.65
C ASP A 41 -4.83 3.14 4.36
N VAL A 42 -3.98 3.24 5.38
CA VAL A 42 -2.52 3.18 5.20
C VAL A 42 -2.08 1.83 4.63
N ALA A 43 -2.63 0.73 5.14
CA ALA A 43 -2.31 -0.62 4.69
C ALA A 43 -2.71 -0.82 3.22
N LEU A 44 -3.92 -0.39 2.83
CA LEU A 44 -4.36 -0.45 1.44
C LEU A 44 -3.48 0.39 0.54
N ARG A 45 -3.18 1.65 0.90
CA ARG A 45 -2.29 2.52 0.10
C ARG A 45 -0.93 1.89 -0.14
N ALA A 46 -0.34 1.30 0.90
CA ALA A 46 0.94 0.59 0.77
C ALA A 46 0.81 -0.64 -0.14
N THR A 47 -0.28 -1.39 -0.02
CA THR A 47 -0.56 -2.56 -0.86
C THR A 47 -0.72 -2.16 -2.33
N TYR A 48 -1.52 -1.13 -2.63
CA TYR A 48 -1.68 -0.61 -4.00
C TYR A 48 -0.38 -0.04 -4.55
N ALA A 49 0.39 0.70 -3.75
CA ALA A 49 1.69 1.22 -4.17
C ALA A 49 2.69 0.11 -4.54
N LEU A 50 2.60 -1.05 -3.90
CA LEU A 50 3.48 -2.20 -4.12
C LEU A 50 2.97 -3.12 -5.23
N LEU A 51 1.69 -3.49 -5.22
CA LEU A 51 1.15 -4.59 -6.02
C LEU A 51 0.38 -4.13 -7.27
N SER A 52 -0.08 -2.88 -7.32
CA SER A 52 -0.66 -2.32 -8.55
C SER A 52 0.47 -1.89 -9.48
N ARG A 53 0.81 -2.75 -10.45
CA ARG A 53 2.05 -2.64 -11.22
C ARG A 53 1.82 -2.86 -12.70
N ARG A 54 2.68 -2.23 -13.50
CA ARG A 54 2.79 -2.46 -14.94
C ARG A 54 4.24 -2.62 -15.31
N TYR A 55 4.49 -3.36 -16.39
CA TYR A 55 5.84 -3.58 -16.90
C TYR A 55 6.57 -2.29 -17.31
N ASP A 56 5.83 -1.25 -17.70
CA ASP A 56 6.33 0.02 -18.23
C ASP A 56 6.31 1.19 -17.23
N VAL A 57 5.78 0.98 -16.03
CA VAL A 57 5.60 2.06 -15.04
C VAL A 57 6.15 1.63 -13.68
N ARG A 58 7.03 2.46 -13.11
CA ARG A 58 7.50 2.33 -11.72
C ARG A 58 6.93 3.46 -10.86
N ASN A 59 6.19 3.11 -9.81
CA ASN A 59 5.57 4.09 -8.92
C ASN A 59 6.41 4.36 -7.65
N GLU A 60 7.63 4.87 -7.86
CA GLU A 60 8.57 5.17 -6.77
C GLU A 60 8.02 6.22 -5.78
N ARG A 61 7.20 7.16 -6.26
CA ARG A 61 6.58 8.19 -5.42
C ARG A 61 5.57 7.60 -4.45
N ALA A 62 4.70 6.70 -4.90
CA ALA A 62 3.73 6.05 -4.02
C ALA A 62 4.41 5.17 -2.96
N LEU A 63 5.50 4.48 -3.32
CA LEU A 63 6.32 3.74 -2.35
C LEU A 63 6.95 4.67 -1.32
N ALA A 64 7.53 5.79 -1.76
CA ALA A 64 8.12 6.77 -0.85
C ALA A 64 7.09 7.39 0.12
N PHE A 65 5.85 7.56 -0.35
CA PHE A 65 4.74 8.07 0.44
C PHE A 65 4.28 7.08 1.51
N ALA A 66 4.12 5.80 1.16
CA ALA A 66 3.55 4.79 2.06
C ALA A 66 4.57 4.05 2.95
N PHE A 67 5.85 4.03 2.57
CA PHE A 67 6.88 3.26 3.27
C PHE A 67 7.95 4.16 3.91
N THR A 68 8.47 3.75 5.07
CA THR A 68 9.68 4.35 5.64
C THR A 68 10.88 4.01 4.75
N LYS A 69 12.02 4.72 4.91
CA LYS A 69 13.26 4.39 4.16
C LYS A 69 13.65 2.91 4.28
N ARG A 70 13.47 2.32 5.47
CA ARG A 70 13.71 0.90 5.70
C ARG A 70 12.71 0.02 4.94
N GLY A 71 11.42 0.33 5.04
CA GLY A 71 10.37 -0.40 4.32
C GLY A 71 10.54 -0.35 2.80
N GLN A 72 10.96 0.81 2.26
CA GLN A 72 11.26 0.99 0.84
C GLN A 72 12.35 0.02 0.35
N GLY A 73 13.37 -0.26 1.18
CA GLY A 73 14.40 -1.25 0.83
C GLY A 73 13.83 -2.65 0.61
N GLN A 74 12.91 -3.09 1.48
CA GLN A 74 12.24 -4.40 1.34
C GLN A 74 11.30 -4.43 0.14
N ALA A 75 10.49 -3.38 -0.04
CA ALA A 75 9.59 -3.25 -1.17
C ALA A 75 10.38 -3.30 -2.50
N ARG A 76 11.46 -2.53 -2.61
CA ARG A 76 12.32 -2.52 -3.81
C ARG A 76 12.99 -3.85 -4.08
N GLY A 77 13.39 -4.60 -3.04
CA GLY A 77 13.90 -5.97 -3.20
C GLY A 77 12.89 -6.83 -3.96
N TYR A 78 11.67 -6.94 -3.45
CA TYR A 78 10.60 -7.69 -4.10
C TYR A 78 10.30 -7.21 -5.54
N LEU A 79 10.24 -5.89 -5.74
CA LEU A 79 9.95 -5.31 -7.06
C LEU A 79 11.03 -5.67 -8.08
N ASN A 80 12.30 -5.61 -7.67
CA ASN A 80 13.44 -5.96 -8.51
C ASN A 80 13.47 -7.45 -8.84
N ASP A 81 13.24 -8.31 -7.85
CA ASP A 81 13.26 -9.78 -8.01
C ASP A 81 12.20 -10.27 -9.02
N THR A 82 11.13 -9.50 -9.19
CA THR A 82 10.02 -9.84 -10.11
C THR A 82 10.02 -9.02 -11.39
N GLN A 83 10.94 -8.07 -11.55
CA GLN A 83 10.91 -7.09 -12.64
C GLN A 83 11.12 -7.74 -14.01
N GLU A 84 12.08 -8.65 -14.13
CA GLU A 84 12.39 -9.32 -15.39
C GLU A 84 11.16 -10.07 -15.94
N MET A 85 10.44 -10.76 -15.07
CA MET A 85 9.20 -11.46 -15.44
C MET A 85 8.13 -10.48 -15.93
N PHE A 86 7.98 -9.33 -15.25
CA PHE A 86 7.03 -8.29 -15.66
C PHE A 86 7.38 -7.73 -17.04
N GLU A 87 8.66 -7.40 -17.29
CA GLU A 87 9.12 -6.81 -18.55
C GLU A 87 9.03 -7.78 -19.73
N ASN A 88 9.48 -9.02 -19.53
CA ASN A 88 9.50 -10.06 -20.56
C ASN A 88 8.08 -10.48 -20.97
N ARG A 89 7.16 -10.54 -20.00
CA ARG A 89 5.78 -10.96 -20.24
C ARG A 89 4.80 -9.80 -20.41
N LYS A 90 5.28 -8.56 -20.50
CA LYS A 90 4.44 -7.35 -20.62
C LYS A 90 3.28 -7.33 -19.60
N VAL A 91 3.61 -7.65 -18.36
CA VAL A 91 2.62 -7.88 -17.31
C VAL A 91 1.94 -6.60 -16.88
N HIS A 92 0.62 -6.66 -16.75
CA HIS A 92 -0.17 -5.72 -15.98
C HIS A 92 -0.79 -6.46 -14.82
N GLN A 93 -0.68 -5.88 -13.63
CA GLN A 93 -1.20 -6.44 -12.39
C GLN A 93 -2.03 -5.40 -11.67
N GLU A 94 -3.23 -5.79 -11.29
CA GLU A 94 -4.17 -4.99 -10.52
C GLU A 94 -4.67 -5.78 -9.32
N ILE A 95 -5.10 -5.06 -8.28
CA ILE A 95 -5.73 -5.66 -7.11
C ILE A 95 -7.23 -5.74 -7.40
N GLU A 96 -7.75 -6.95 -7.63
CA GLU A 96 -9.17 -7.19 -7.88
C GLU A 96 -9.98 -7.02 -6.58
N SER A 97 -9.45 -7.53 -5.47
CA SER A 97 -10.06 -7.40 -4.15
C SER A 97 -8.99 -7.39 -3.06
N ALA A 98 -9.28 -6.70 -1.96
CA ALA A 98 -8.43 -6.69 -0.78
C ALA A 98 -9.25 -6.47 0.49
N THR A 99 -8.89 -7.22 1.53
CA THR A 99 -9.42 -7.10 2.90
C THR A 99 -8.26 -6.91 3.87
N VAL A 100 -8.47 -6.09 4.88
CA VAL A 100 -7.43 -5.77 5.87
C VAL A 100 -7.82 -6.29 7.25
N ASP A 101 -6.92 -7.07 7.82
CA ASP A 101 -6.90 -7.41 9.24
C ASP A 101 -5.86 -6.53 9.96
N PHE A 102 -6.17 -6.12 11.18
CA PHE A 102 -5.31 -5.26 11.99
C PHE A 102 -5.11 -5.84 13.39
N ALA A 103 -3.88 -5.74 13.90
CA ALA A 103 -3.55 -6.11 15.27
C ALA A 103 -2.48 -5.19 15.86
N ILE A 104 -2.53 -4.98 17.17
CA ILE A 104 -1.43 -4.40 17.95
C ILE A 104 -0.78 -5.53 18.73
N VAL A 105 0.51 -5.77 18.48
CA VAL A 105 1.28 -6.85 19.13
C VAL A 105 2.51 -6.22 19.79
N ASN A 106 2.65 -6.38 21.10
CA ASN A 106 3.77 -5.82 21.87
C ASN A 106 3.97 -4.30 21.64
N GLY A 107 2.87 -3.55 21.52
CA GLY A 107 2.90 -2.11 21.25
C GLY A 107 3.27 -1.72 19.80
N GLN A 108 3.43 -2.70 18.90
CA GLN A 108 3.67 -2.47 17.48
C GLN A 108 2.40 -2.66 16.67
N TYR A 109 2.21 -1.80 15.67
CA TYR A 109 1.05 -1.83 14.78
C TYR A 109 1.32 -2.79 13.62
N HIS A 110 0.43 -3.74 13.41
CA HIS A 110 0.52 -4.72 12.33
C HIS A 110 -0.75 -4.71 11.50
N ALA A 111 -0.59 -4.75 10.17
CA ALA A 111 -1.68 -4.93 9.23
C ALA A 111 -1.40 -6.15 8.36
N LEU A 112 -2.43 -6.94 8.09
CA LEU A 112 -2.37 -8.06 7.16
C LEU A 112 -3.41 -7.81 6.07
N VAL A 113 -2.95 -7.63 4.84
CA VAL A 113 -3.83 -7.44 3.69
C VAL A 113 -3.87 -8.74 2.91
N LYS A 114 -5.07 -9.28 2.72
CA LYS A 114 -5.31 -10.47 1.90
C LYS A 114 -6.19 -10.09 0.74
N GLY A 115 -6.04 -10.74 -0.40
CA GLY A 115 -6.88 -10.44 -1.55
C GLY A 115 -6.49 -11.21 -2.79
N VAL A 116 -7.03 -10.74 -3.91
CA VAL A 116 -6.82 -11.35 -5.22
C VAL A 116 -6.15 -10.35 -6.15
N LEU A 117 -5.06 -10.78 -6.78
CA LEU A 117 -4.41 -10.08 -7.88
C LEU A 117 -4.96 -10.60 -9.20
N LEU A 118 -5.29 -9.68 -10.10
CA LEU A 118 -5.56 -9.98 -11.50
C LEU A 118 -4.32 -9.64 -12.31
N ARG A 119 -3.72 -10.64 -12.96
CA ARG A 119 -2.51 -10.48 -13.76
C ARG A 119 -2.79 -10.84 -15.21
N ASN A 120 -2.54 -9.91 -16.11
CA ASN A 120 -2.56 -10.17 -17.54
C ASN A 120 -1.19 -9.92 -18.17
N GLY A 121 -0.94 -10.53 -19.33
CA GLY A 121 0.28 -10.33 -20.07
C GLY A 121 0.38 -11.25 -21.27
N ILE A 122 1.59 -11.40 -21.79
CA ILE A 122 1.92 -12.24 -22.95
C ILE A 122 2.94 -13.29 -22.50
N TYR A 123 2.67 -14.56 -22.77
CA TYR A 123 3.57 -15.68 -22.49
C TYR A 123 3.67 -16.56 -23.73
N PHE A 124 4.90 -16.79 -24.24
CA PHE A 124 5.14 -17.49 -25.51
C PHE A 124 4.31 -16.96 -26.70
N GLY A 125 4.07 -15.65 -26.77
CA GLY A 125 3.27 -15.04 -27.83
C GLY A 125 1.75 -15.14 -27.65
N HIS A 126 1.28 -15.80 -26.59
CA HIS A 126 -0.14 -15.93 -26.28
C HIS A 126 -0.54 -15.02 -25.11
N PRO A 127 -1.67 -14.30 -25.19
CA PRO A 127 -2.19 -13.56 -24.07
C PRO A 127 -2.65 -14.52 -22.96
N TYR A 128 -2.45 -14.14 -21.71
CA TYR A 128 -2.94 -14.88 -20.55
C TYR A 128 -3.55 -13.94 -19.51
N LEU A 129 -4.45 -14.48 -18.69
CA LEU A 129 -5.10 -13.81 -17.56
C LEU A 129 -5.18 -14.77 -16.38
N HIS A 130 -4.43 -14.52 -15.32
CA HIS A 130 -4.40 -15.36 -14.12
C HIS A 130 -4.86 -14.58 -12.89
N LYS A 131 -5.54 -15.29 -11.99
CA LYS A 131 -5.86 -14.81 -10.65
C LYS A 131 -4.91 -15.42 -9.65
N ARG A 132 -4.47 -14.62 -8.68
CA ARG A 132 -3.56 -15.06 -7.63
C ARG A 132 -3.98 -14.54 -6.28
N ASP A 133 -4.07 -15.44 -5.31
CA ASP A 133 -4.28 -15.05 -3.93
C ASP A 133 -2.98 -14.46 -3.38
N PHE A 134 -3.11 -13.40 -2.60
CA PHE A 134 -1.97 -12.80 -1.94
C PHE A 134 -2.23 -12.55 -0.46
N ALA A 135 -1.14 -12.54 0.29
CA ALA A 135 -1.09 -12.02 1.65
C ALA A 135 0.11 -11.08 1.80
N LEU A 136 -0.13 -9.88 2.32
CA LEU A 136 0.88 -8.87 2.62
C LEU A 136 0.79 -8.51 4.09
N ALA A 137 1.71 -9.04 4.89
CA ALA A 137 1.87 -8.64 6.28
C ALA A 137 2.78 -7.41 6.35
N MET A 138 2.36 -6.41 7.13
CA MET A 138 3.06 -5.14 7.29
C MET A 138 3.23 -4.81 8.77
N ARG A 139 4.41 -4.31 9.10
CA ARG A 139 4.69 -3.64 10.37
C ARG A 139 4.67 -2.13 10.11
N LEU A 140 3.78 -1.44 10.81
CA LEU A 140 3.56 0.00 10.68
C LEU A 140 4.31 0.74 11.78
N GLU A 141 4.92 1.86 11.42
CA GLU A 141 5.53 2.80 12.35
C GLU A 141 4.78 4.12 12.28
N ARG A 142 4.46 4.67 13.45
CA ARG A 142 3.81 5.96 13.57
C ARG A 142 4.77 7.04 13.06
N SER A 143 4.29 7.90 12.18
CA SER A 143 5.07 9.05 11.72
C SER A 143 5.20 10.08 12.84
N LYS A 144 6.36 10.74 12.90
CA LYS A 144 6.59 11.90 13.75
C LYS A 144 6.22 13.21 13.06
N SER A 145 5.81 13.15 11.79
CA SER A 145 5.49 14.31 10.98
C SER A 145 3.98 14.48 10.87
N ASP A 146 3.50 15.69 11.17
CA ASP A 146 2.11 16.08 10.97
C ASP A 146 1.76 16.36 9.49
N THR A 147 2.74 16.23 8.59
CA THR A 147 2.57 16.48 7.15
C THR A 147 2.64 15.21 6.29
N GLU A 148 2.98 14.08 6.90
CA GLU A 148 3.01 12.78 6.23
C GLU A 148 1.82 11.92 6.66
N LEU A 149 1.69 10.73 6.07
CA LEU A 149 0.76 9.74 6.60
C LEU A 149 1.01 9.47 8.08
N PRO A 150 -0.04 9.29 8.88
CA PRO A 150 0.07 9.03 10.32
C PRO A 150 0.86 7.76 10.63
N PHE A 151 0.85 6.80 9.71
CA PHE A 151 1.64 5.58 9.76
C PHE A 151 2.32 5.33 8.42
N LYS A 152 3.49 4.70 8.46
CA LYS A 152 4.20 4.20 7.28
C LYS A 152 4.65 2.77 7.49
N VAL A 153 4.77 2.01 6.41
CA VAL A 153 5.24 0.63 6.45
C VAL A 153 6.76 0.62 6.68
N ALA A 154 7.19 0.00 7.77
CA ALA A 154 8.59 -0.14 8.13
C ALA A 154 9.16 -1.53 7.91
N GLY A 155 8.30 -2.52 7.75
CA GLY A 155 8.66 -3.86 7.33
C GLY A 155 7.47 -4.57 6.70
N MET A 156 7.75 -5.52 5.82
CA MET A 156 6.74 -6.30 5.13
C MET A 156 7.19 -7.75 4.92
N ARG A 157 6.21 -8.64 4.76
CA ARG A 157 6.39 -9.99 4.24
C ARG A 157 5.24 -10.30 3.29
N TYR A 158 5.58 -10.86 2.14
CA TYR A 158 4.66 -11.08 1.03
C TYR A 158 4.61 -12.56 0.68
N TRP A 159 3.41 -13.05 0.40
CA TRP A 159 3.13 -14.39 -0.09
C TRP A 159 2.10 -14.31 -1.21
N GLU A 160 2.21 -15.22 -2.18
CA GLU A 160 1.36 -15.29 -3.36
C GLU A 160 1.19 -16.75 -3.76
N GLU A 161 -0.05 -17.15 -4.02
CA GLU A 161 -0.42 -18.50 -4.47
C GLU A 161 -1.28 -18.39 -5.73
N GLU A 162 -1.12 -19.35 -6.64
CA GLU A 162 -1.92 -19.41 -7.86
C GLU A 162 -3.27 -20.06 -7.56
N GLN A 163 -4.35 -19.47 -8.05
CA GLN A 163 -5.66 -20.11 -7.94
C GLN A 163 -5.76 -21.21 -9.00
N ASP A 164 -5.89 -22.46 -8.55
CA ASP A 164 -6.29 -23.55 -9.44
C ASP A 164 -7.73 -23.25 -9.89
N VAL A 165 -7.91 -23.02 -11.20
CA VAL A 165 -9.23 -22.84 -11.85
C VAL A 165 -9.75 -24.18 -12.31
#